data_AF-A0A7W7YE79-F1
#
_entry.id   AF-A0A7W7YE79-F1
#
_cell.length_a   1.000
_cell.length_b   1.000
_cell.length_c   1.000
_cell.angle_alpha   90.00
_cell.angle_beta   90.00
_cell.angle_gamma   90.00
#
_symmetry.space_group_name_H-M   'P 1'
#
loop_
_entity.id
_entity.type
_entity.pdbx_description
1 polymer ?
#
loop_
_entity_poly.entity_id
_entity_poly.type
_entity_poly.pdbx_seq_one_letter_code
_entity_poly.pdbx_strand_id
1 'polypeptide(L)'
;MTAYLIRRLLLIPPTLIGMTLVVFLIIRFTPGGPMEQALLEARMKTDGQRGGAGRQQSSGLTPAQLLKLQEQYGHDKPFLIAYAAWLGAWPKEMNRSRADFPEGKTETEVKIPGTASVAKVKRTGDNRAEILPDKDLDLSSWRARIITPEQQKVEWEKANPGQKLDKPQPYVALIYQPKFAGVLEGNLGDSTRYSEPVWTMMKRRFPISLFYGIVSILLTYLVCIPLGVLKAIKHRTPTDTATSVLIFFGYAIPEFVLGVFLMVIFAARLRWFPLEGFVSANFSELGFFGKIYDLLHHAFLPLCCYMVGSFAGLTMLVKNNLLDQLASDYVRTAVAKGVEYKRAVIGHALRNSFIPVGATMGQALTVLVAGSFLVERIFDIDGFGLMGFNALLEKDYPIVMATVTVSGLLLMLGNVLSDMITARLDPRIRFE
;
A
#
# COMPACT_ATOMS: atom_id res chain seq x y z
N MET A 1 2.66 13.37 28.99
CA MET A 1 1.91 13.58 27.72
C MET A 1 2.79 14.03 26.56
N THR A 2 3.36 15.23 26.57
CA THR A 2 4.21 15.72 25.45
C THR A 2 5.43 14.83 25.20
N ALA A 3 6.17 14.47 26.26
CA ALA A 3 7.30 13.54 26.18
C ALA A 3 6.90 12.17 25.60
N TYR A 4 5.76 11.63 26.03
CA TYR A 4 5.21 10.38 25.49
C TYR A 4 4.85 10.48 24.01
N LEU A 5 4.14 11.55 23.60
CA LEU A 5 3.78 11.77 22.20
C LEU A 5 5.04 11.92 21.33
N ILE A 6 6.06 12.63 21.81
CA ILE A 6 7.35 12.74 21.13
C ILE A 6 8.00 11.35 21.00
N ARG A 7 8.06 10.56 22.07
CA ARG A 7 8.57 9.17 22.00
C ARG A 7 7.81 8.34 20.98
N ARG A 8 6.48 8.43 20.94
CA ARG A 8 5.65 7.67 20.00
C ARG A 8 5.82 8.12 18.56
N LEU A 9 5.94 9.43 18.31
CA LEU A 9 6.28 9.98 17.00
C LEU A 9 7.69 9.55 16.56
N LEU A 10 8.66 9.54 17.47
CA LEU A 10 10.02 9.05 17.20
C LEU A 10 10.08 7.53 16.93
N LEU A 11 9.11 6.76 17.40
CA LEU A 11 8.97 5.33 17.08
C LEU A 11 8.37 5.08 15.69
N ILE A 12 7.77 6.08 15.04
CA ILE A 12 7.17 5.91 13.70
C ILE A 12 8.24 5.57 12.64
N PRO A 13 9.35 6.31 12.49
CA PRO A 13 10.37 5.96 11.50
C PRO A 13 10.96 4.55 11.65
N PRO A 14 11.43 4.09 12.83
CA PRO A 14 12.02 2.76 12.96
C PRO A 14 11.00 1.63 12.74
N THR A 15 9.75 1.81 13.17
CA THR A 15 8.69 0.80 12.92
C THR A 15 8.31 0.72 11.45
N LEU A 16 8.20 1.86 10.75
CA LEU A 16 7.98 1.89 9.31
C LEU A 16 9.12 1.24 8.54
N ILE A 17 10.37 1.52 8.91
CA ILE A 17 11.55 0.88 8.30
C ILE A 17 11.51 -0.62 8.54
N GLY A 18 11.20 -1.09 9.75
CA GLY A 18 11.05 -2.51 10.04
C GLY A 18 9.97 -3.19 9.20
N MET A 19 8.77 -2.60 9.15
CA MET A 19 7.64 -3.13 8.39
C MET A 19 7.92 -3.19 6.89
N THR A 20 8.41 -2.09 6.32
CA THR A 20 8.70 -2.01 4.88
C THR A 20 9.90 -2.87 4.48
N LEU A 21 10.92 -3.01 5.33
CA LEU A 21 12.03 -3.93 5.10
C LEU A 21 11.56 -5.39 5.03
N VAL A 22 10.68 -5.81 5.95
CA VAL A 22 10.12 -7.18 5.93
C VAL A 22 9.35 -7.42 4.64
N VAL A 23 8.47 -6.49 4.24
CA VAL A 23 7.72 -6.62 2.98
C VAL A 23 8.65 -6.62 1.77
N PHE A 24 9.65 -5.74 1.73
CA PHE A 24 10.65 -5.68 0.67
C PHE A 24 11.42 -7.01 0.55
N LEU A 25 11.77 -7.62 1.69
CA LEU A 25 12.43 -8.91 1.74
C LEU A 25 11.52 -10.02 1.19
N ILE A 26 10.28 -10.10 1.67
CA ILE A 26 9.30 -11.09 1.19
C ILE A 26 9.14 -11.00 -0.33
N ILE A 27 8.93 -9.79 -0.85
CA ILE A 27 8.77 -9.52 -2.28
C ILE A 27 9.97 -10.02 -3.08
N ARG A 28 11.19 -9.75 -2.60
CA ARG A 28 12.43 -10.12 -3.30
C ARG A 28 12.70 -11.61 -3.32
N PHE A 29 12.17 -12.36 -2.35
CA PHE A 29 12.27 -13.82 -2.28
C PHE A 29 11.02 -14.54 -2.82
N THR A 30 10.02 -13.80 -3.29
CA THR A 30 8.80 -14.41 -3.83
C THR A 30 9.08 -14.93 -5.24
N PRO A 31 8.84 -16.23 -5.52
CA PRO A 31 9.10 -16.80 -6.84
C PRO A 31 8.17 -16.20 -7.91
N GLY A 32 8.65 -16.13 -9.14
CA GLY A 32 7.92 -15.59 -10.28
C GLY A 32 7.83 -14.07 -10.32
N GLY A 33 8.75 -13.33 -9.69
CA GLY A 33 8.71 -11.86 -9.66
C GLY A 33 8.70 -11.20 -11.06
N PRO A 34 8.50 -9.87 -11.14
CA PRO A 34 8.40 -9.14 -12.41
C PRO A 34 9.66 -9.30 -13.26
N MET A 35 10.84 -9.47 -12.65
CA MET A 35 12.05 -9.85 -13.39
C MET A 35 11.93 -11.22 -14.05
N GLU A 36 11.47 -12.25 -13.34
CA GLU A 36 11.28 -13.60 -13.92
C GLU A 36 10.19 -13.60 -15.01
N GLN A 37 9.11 -12.83 -14.81
CA GLN A 37 8.06 -12.64 -15.84
C GLN A 37 8.60 -11.94 -17.07
N ALA A 38 9.37 -10.87 -16.91
CA ALA A 38 9.99 -10.15 -18.03
C ALA A 38 11.04 -11.01 -18.74
N LEU A 39 11.79 -11.83 -18.00
CA LEU A 39 12.71 -12.83 -18.56
C LEU A 39 11.95 -13.88 -19.37
N LEU A 40 10.83 -14.40 -18.85
CA LEU A 40 9.99 -15.37 -19.53
C LEU A 40 9.35 -14.77 -20.79
N GLU A 41 8.79 -13.55 -20.69
CA GLU A 41 8.21 -12.83 -21.82
C GLU A 41 9.26 -12.57 -22.91
N ALA A 42 10.48 -12.17 -22.52
CA ALA A 42 11.56 -11.98 -23.46
C ALA A 42 11.98 -13.31 -24.12
N ARG A 43 12.07 -14.42 -23.38
CA ARG A 43 12.31 -15.75 -23.97
C ARG A 43 11.24 -16.13 -24.98
N MET A 44 9.96 -15.94 -24.63
CA MET A 44 8.82 -16.25 -25.50
C MET A 44 8.79 -15.37 -26.77
N LYS A 45 9.11 -14.08 -26.67
CA LYS A 45 9.24 -13.19 -27.84
C LYS A 45 10.37 -13.62 -28.78
N THR A 46 11.46 -14.14 -28.20
CA THR A 46 12.62 -14.62 -28.98
C THR A 46 12.30 -15.93 -29.71
N ASP A 47 11.50 -16.81 -29.09
CA ASP A 47 11.02 -18.07 -29.71
C ASP A 47 9.90 -17.84 -30.74
N GLY A 48 8.97 -16.94 -30.47
CA GLY A 48 7.83 -16.64 -31.36
C GLY A 48 8.23 -16.01 -32.70
N GLN A 49 9.39 -15.35 -32.78
CA GLN A 49 9.93 -14.79 -34.03
C GLN A 49 10.63 -15.82 -34.91
N ARG A 50 10.84 -17.06 -34.44
CA ARG A 50 11.61 -18.11 -35.14
C ARG A 50 10.79 -19.36 -35.46
N GLY A 51 9.48 -19.20 -35.68
CA GLY A 51 8.60 -20.22 -36.25
C GLY A 51 8.91 -20.53 -37.72
N GLY A 52 10.08 -21.09 -37.99
CA GLY A 52 10.54 -21.51 -39.31
C GLY A 52 11.74 -22.46 -39.18
N ALA A 53 11.44 -23.76 -39.14
CA ALA A 53 12.33 -24.92 -39.34
C ALA A 53 13.78 -24.79 -38.83
N GLY A 54 14.02 -25.11 -37.56
CA GLY A 54 15.38 -25.24 -37.02
C GLY A 54 15.39 -25.63 -35.55
N ARG A 55 15.13 -26.91 -35.25
CA ARG A 55 15.06 -27.45 -33.90
C ARG A 55 16.45 -27.75 -33.36
N GLN A 56 17.27 -26.74 -33.07
CA GLN A 56 18.44 -26.94 -32.20
C GLN A 56 18.98 -25.64 -31.61
N GLN A 57 19.24 -25.70 -30.30
CA GLN A 57 19.80 -24.69 -29.41
C GLN A 57 18.79 -23.63 -28.95
N SER A 58 18.35 -23.79 -27.68
CA SER A 58 17.63 -22.78 -26.91
C SER A 58 18.46 -21.51 -26.87
N SER A 59 18.25 -20.62 -27.84
CA SER A 59 18.87 -19.31 -27.83
C SER A 59 18.09 -18.45 -26.83
N GLY A 60 18.37 -18.67 -25.55
CA GLY A 60 17.87 -17.82 -24.47
C GLY A 60 18.31 -16.37 -24.68
N LEU A 61 17.68 -15.47 -23.91
CA LEU A 61 18.09 -14.06 -23.75
C LEU A 61 19.61 -13.86 -23.83
N THR A 62 20.09 -12.81 -24.48
CA THR A 62 21.54 -12.52 -24.43
C THR A 62 21.95 -12.05 -23.02
N PRO A 63 23.20 -12.27 -22.58
CA PRO A 63 23.69 -11.75 -21.29
C PRO A 63 23.47 -10.24 -21.14
N ALA A 64 23.67 -9.48 -22.21
CA ALA A 64 23.37 -8.05 -22.24
C ALA A 64 21.89 -7.72 -22.05
N GLN A 65 20.95 -8.54 -22.54
CA GLN A 65 19.52 -8.34 -22.29
C GLN A 65 19.14 -8.70 -20.85
N LEU A 66 19.74 -9.75 -20.30
CA LEU A 66 19.53 -10.16 -18.90
C LEU A 66 19.97 -9.07 -17.92
N LEU A 67 21.15 -8.50 -18.13
CA LEU A 67 21.67 -7.37 -17.35
C LEU A 67 20.73 -6.16 -17.39
N LYS A 68 20.20 -5.84 -18.57
CA LYS A 68 19.25 -4.73 -18.75
C LYS A 68 18.01 -4.90 -17.87
N LEU A 69 17.48 -6.13 -17.82
CA LEU A 69 16.32 -6.46 -17.01
C LEU A 69 16.66 -6.41 -15.52
N GLN A 70 17.77 -6.99 -15.09
CA GLN A 70 18.24 -6.92 -13.70
C GLN A 70 18.38 -5.49 -13.21
N GLU A 71 18.95 -4.61 -14.03
CA GLU A 71 19.11 -3.19 -13.74
C GLU A 71 17.77 -2.46 -13.64
N GLN A 72 16.84 -2.73 -14.56
CA GLN A 72 15.52 -2.11 -14.58
C GLN A 72 14.73 -2.42 -13.30
N TYR A 73 14.84 -3.66 -12.78
CA TYR A 73 14.16 -4.08 -11.56
C TYR A 73 14.99 -3.93 -10.28
N GLY A 74 16.22 -3.36 -10.35
CA GLY A 74 17.08 -3.15 -9.19
C GLY A 74 17.61 -4.43 -8.52
N HIS A 75 17.64 -5.53 -9.28
CA HIS A 75 18.22 -6.81 -8.88
C HIS A 75 19.74 -6.87 -9.09
N ASP A 76 20.33 -5.81 -9.66
CA ASP A 76 21.79 -5.66 -9.86
C ASP A 76 22.56 -5.37 -8.56
N LYS A 77 21.88 -5.01 -7.47
CA LYS A 77 22.50 -4.62 -6.20
C LYS A 77 22.14 -5.55 -5.04
N PRO A 78 23.00 -5.69 -4.01
CA PRO A 78 22.64 -6.35 -2.76
C PRO A 78 21.34 -5.79 -2.16
N PHE A 79 20.57 -6.65 -1.51
CA PHE A 79 19.21 -6.30 -1.09
C PHE A 79 19.13 -5.09 -0.15
N LEU A 80 20.08 -4.95 0.78
CA LEU A 80 20.15 -3.80 1.68
C LEU A 80 20.39 -2.49 0.94
N ILE A 81 21.23 -2.50 -0.10
CA ILE A 81 21.52 -1.30 -0.91
C ILE A 81 20.29 -0.96 -1.76
N ALA A 82 19.63 -1.96 -2.33
CA ALA A 82 18.40 -1.75 -3.09
C ALA A 82 17.27 -1.19 -2.22
N TYR A 83 17.12 -1.70 -0.99
CA TYR A 83 16.18 -1.19 -0.01
C TYR A 83 16.53 0.23 0.45
N ALA A 84 17.79 0.50 0.78
CA ALA A 84 18.26 1.84 1.15
C ALA A 84 18.04 2.84 0.01
N ALA A 85 18.27 2.43 -1.24
CA ALA A 85 17.97 3.22 -2.42
C ALA A 85 16.47 3.47 -2.59
N TRP A 86 15.63 2.46 -2.40
CA TRP A 86 14.17 2.60 -2.41
C TRP A 86 13.68 3.58 -1.33
N LEU A 87 14.22 3.46 -0.11
CA LEU A 87 13.90 4.35 1.01
C LEU A 87 14.35 5.79 0.74
N GLY A 88 15.46 5.99 0.02
CA GLY A 88 16.08 7.30 -0.17
C GLY A 88 17.33 7.51 0.70
N ALA A 89 17.73 6.52 1.50
CA ALA A 89 18.97 6.56 2.29
C ALA A 89 20.24 6.28 1.44
N TRP A 90 20.09 5.89 0.18
CA TRP A 90 21.20 5.62 -0.74
C TRP A 90 20.91 6.20 -2.14
N PRO A 91 21.91 6.77 -2.85
CA PRO A 91 21.67 7.31 -4.18
C PRO A 91 21.25 6.24 -5.18
N LYS A 92 20.14 6.47 -5.89
CA LYS A 92 19.75 5.66 -7.05
C LYS A 92 20.54 6.09 -8.27
N GLU A 93 20.88 5.11 -9.10
CA GLU A 93 21.45 5.35 -10.42
C GLU A 93 20.29 5.66 -11.36
N MET A 94 20.06 6.95 -11.63
CA MET A 94 19.03 7.44 -12.55
C MET A 94 19.66 7.73 -13.92
N ASN A 95 18.82 7.84 -14.96
CA ASN A 95 19.24 8.18 -16.32
C ASN A 95 20.44 7.34 -16.77
N ARG A 96 20.23 6.02 -16.91
CA ARG A 96 21.30 5.07 -17.24
C ARG A 96 21.44 4.91 -18.76
N SER A 97 22.68 4.77 -19.23
CA SER A 97 22.98 4.33 -20.59
C SER A 97 24.23 3.47 -20.64
N ARG A 98 24.30 2.63 -21.67
CA ARG A 98 25.37 1.66 -21.84
C ARG A 98 25.93 1.64 -23.25
N ALA A 99 27.20 1.30 -23.33
CA ALA A 99 27.84 0.86 -24.56
C ALA A 99 28.87 -0.22 -24.25
N ASP A 100 29.03 -1.15 -25.17
CA ASP A 100 30.04 -2.20 -25.07
C ASP A 100 31.40 -1.62 -25.44
N PHE A 101 32.46 -2.06 -24.76
CA PHE A 101 33.82 -1.76 -25.20
C PHE A 101 34.17 -2.65 -26.40
N PRO A 102 34.59 -2.07 -27.53
CA PRO A 102 35.08 -2.85 -28.67
C PRO A 102 36.28 -3.71 -28.25
N GLU A 103 36.44 -4.89 -28.86
CA GLU A 103 37.54 -5.80 -28.52
C GLU A 103 38.91 -5.08 -28.58
N GLY A 104 39.67 -5.18 -27.49
CA GLY A 104 41.01 -4.57 -27.37
C GLY A 104 41.04 -3.06 -27.14
N LYS A 105 39.91 -2.35 -27.15
CA LYS A 105 39.85 -0.90 -26.90
C LYS A 105 39.53 -0.58 -25.44
N THR A 106 40.17 0.46 -24.91
CA THR A 106 39.95 0.97 -23.55
C THR A 106 38.97 2.14 -23.50
N GLU A 107 38.45 2.58 -24.65
CA GLU A 107 37.55 3.72 -24.77
C GLU A 107 36.30 3.31 -25.55
N THR A 108 35.13 3.77 -25.09
CA THR A 108 33.84 3.60 -25.77
C THR A 108 33.00 4.86 -25.68
N GLU A 109 32.06 5.02 -26.61
CA GLU A 109 31.14 6.15 -26.66
C GLU A 109 29.77 5.70 -26.18
N VAL A 110 29.31 6.29 -25.08
CA VAL A 110 28.02 5.97 -24.46
C VAL A 110 27.05 7.11 -24.72
N LYS A 111 25.92 6.82 -25.37
CA LYS A 111 24.88 7.82 -25.61
C LYS A 111 24.32 8.35 -24.28
N ILE A 112 24.21 9.66 -24.12
CA ILE A 112 23.62 10.25 -22.91
C ILE A 112 22.09 10.15 -23.01
N PRO A 113 21.40 9.55 -22.02
CA PRO A 113 19.94 9.47 -21.99
C PRO A 113 19.27 10.84 -22.19
N GLY A 114 18.27 10.88 -23.07
CA GLY A 114 17.50 12.09 -23.34
C GLY A 114 18.19 13.13 -24.23
N THR A 115 19.41 12.87 -24.71
CA THR A 115 20.12 13.76 -25.65
C THR A 115 20.66 13.00 -26.87
N ALA A 116 21.05 13.76 -27.91
CA ALA A 116 21.73 13.22 -29.08
C ALA A 116 23.24 13.02 -28.84
N SER A 117 23.77 13.56 -27.75
CA SER A 117 25.20 13.59 -27.44
C SER A 117 25.72 12.26 -26.88
N VAL A 118 27.00 11.99 -27.10
CA VAL A 118 27.71 10.80 -26.60
C VAL A 118 28.79 11.23 -25.62
N ALA A 119 28.91 10.51 -24.51
CA ALA A 119 30.00 10.69 -23.56
C ALA A 119 31.08 9.64 -23.84
N LYS A 120 32.34 10.08 -23.97
CA LYS A 120 33.48 9.17 -24.09
C LYS A 120 33.83 8.63 -22.70
N VAL A 121 33.84 7.31 -22.57
CA VAL A 121 34.16 6.62 -21.32
C VAL A 121 35.45 5.85 -21.51
N LYS A 122 36.43 6.11 -20.65
CA LYS A 122 37.72 5.43 -20.63
C LYS A 122 37.81 4.47 -19.47
N ARG A 123 38.33 3.28 -19.73
CA ARG A 123 38.67 2.28 -18.73
C ARG A 123 40.04 2.62 -18.13
N THR A 124 40.05 3.04 -16.87
CA THR A 124 41.27 3.43 -16.12
C THR A 124 41.81 2.27 -15.25
N GLY A 125 41.12 1.11 -15.22
CA GLY A 125 41.57 -0.13 -14.57
C GLY A 125 40.53 -1.26 -14.70
N ASP A 126 40.72 -2.40 -14.03
CA ASP A 126 39.84 -3.58 -14.18
C ASP A 126 38.38 -3.34 -13.72
N ASN A 127 38.18 -2.44 -12.74
CA ASN A 127 36.86 -2.14 -12.15
C ASN A 127 36.48 -0.65 -12.15
N ARG A 128 37.21 0.22 -12.86
CA ARG A 128 36.96 1.68 -12.85
C ARG A 128 36.88 2.25 -14.26
N ALA A 129 35.83 3.02 -14.51
CA ALA A 129 35.66 3.85 -15.69
C ALA A 129 35.62 5.32 -15.28
N GLU A 130 36.20 6.16 -16.13
CA GLU A 130 36.11 7.61 -16.02
C GLU A 130 35.46 8.17 -17.29
N ILE A 131 34.60 9.16 -17.11
CA ILE A 131 34.01 9.91 -18.21
C ILE A 131 35.02 10.97 -18.60
N LEU A 132 35.45 10.98 -19.86
CA LEU A 132 36.37 11.99 -20.35
C LEU A 132 35.64 13.34 -20.42
N PRO A 133 36.27 14.43 -19.92
CA PRO A 133 35.66 15.75 -19.96
C PRO A 133 35.51 16.21 -21.41
N ASP A 134 34.33 16.73 -21.73
CA ASP A 134 34.01 17.32 -23.03
C ASP A 134 33.76 18.83 -22.82
N LYS A 135 34.27 19.67 -23.73
CA LYS A 135 34.18 21.13 -23.60
C LYS A 135 32.77 21.65 -23.83
N ASP A 136 31.95 20.89 -24.55
CA ASP A 136 30.60 21.30 -24.96
C ASP A 136 29.49 20.66 -24.09
N LEU A 137 29.83 19.78 -23.15
CA LEU A 137 28.89 19.02 -22.32
C LEU A 137 29.24 19.09 -20.83
N ASP A 138 28.28 19.50 -20.00
CA ASP A 138 28.40 19.40 -18.53
C ASP A 138 28.18 17.95 -18.07
N LEU A 139 29.29 17.25 -17.83
CA LEU A 139 29.31 15.85 -17.39
C LEU A 139 29.60 15.72 -15.88
N SER A 140 29.65 16.82 -15.13
CA SER A 140 30.04 16.85 -13.71
C SER A 140 29.14 15.98 -12.80
N SER A 141 27.84 15.92 -13.14
CA SER A 141 26.82 15.13 -12.44
C SER A 141 26.81 13.66 -12.81
N TRP A 142 27.56 13.24 -13.83
CA TRP A 142 27.59 11.88 -14.33
C TRP A 142 28.70 11.07 -13.68
N ARG A 143 28.44 9.77 -13.51
CA ARG A 143 29.41 8.79 -13.01
C ARG A 143 29.39 7.58 -13.95
N ALA A 144 30.52 6.89 -14.04
CA ALA A 144 30.66 5.68 -14.83
C ALA A 144 31.06 4.49 -13.96
N ARG A 145 30.49 3.32 -14.25
CA ARG A 145 30.94 2.02 -13.74
C ARG A 145 31.15 1.05 -14.89
N ILE A 146 32.00 0.05 -14.68
CA ILE A 146 32.24 -1.01 -15.66
C ILE A 146 31.65 -2.30 -15.12
N ILE A 147 30.97 -3.04 -15.99
CA ILE A 147 30.54 -4.41 -15.70
C ILE A 147 31.54 -5.35 -16.36
N THR A 148 32.26 -6.11 -15.54
CA THR A 148 33.32 -6.99 -16.02
C THR A 148 32.75 -8.27 -16.64
N PRO A 149 33.46 -8.91 -17.58
CA PRO A 149 33.01 -10.18 -18.17
C PRO A 149 32.78 -11.28 -17.13
N GLU A 150 33.56 -11.29 -16.05
CA GLU A 150 33.39 -12.22 -14.93
C GLU A 150 32.09 -11.98 -14.15
N GLN A 151 31.75 -10.71 -13.87
CA GLN A 151 30.48 -10.36 -13.23
C GLN A 151 29.29 -10.81 -14.08
N GLN A 152 29.34 -10.54 -15.39
CA GLN A 152 28.31 -10.98 -16.33
C GLN A 152 28.17 -12.50 -16.36
N LYS A 153 29.29 -13.23 -16.27
CA LYS A 153 29.28 -14.70 -16.19
C LYS A 153 28.60 -15.20 -14.91
N VAL A 154 28.96 -14.64 -13.75
CA VAL A 154 28.35 -15.02 -12.46
C VAL A 154 26.85 -14.73 -12.45
N GLU A 155 26.42 -13.58 -12.97
CA GLU A 155 25.01 -13.21 -13.04
C GLU A 155 24.23 -14.06 -14.04
N TRP A 156 24.85 -14.41 -15.17
CA TRP A 156 24.29 -15.33 -16.14
C TRP A 156 24.04 -16.73 -15.54
N GLU A 157 25.03 -17.30 -14.86
CA GLU A 157 24.94 -18.62 -14.25
C GLU A 157 23.91 -18.65 -13.12
N LYS A 158 23.77 -17.56 -12.35
CA LYS A 158 22.69 -17.40 -11.35
C LYS A 158 21.30 -17.40 -11.98
N ALA A 159 21.13 -16.72 -13.11
CA ALA A 159 19.84 -16.62 -13.79
C ALA A 159 19.51 -17.84 -14.67
N ASN A 160 20.51 -18.63 -15.06
CA ASN A 160 20.35 -19.83 -15.88
C ASN A 160 21.09 -21.02 -15.22
N PRO A 161 20.53 -21.62 -14.16
CA PRO A 161 21.14 -22.77 -13.50
C PRO A 161 21.43 -23.90 -14.50
N GLY A 162 22.69 -24.33 -14.59
CA GLY A 162 23.13 -25.40 -15.48
C GLY A 162 23.59 -24.96 -16.88
N GLN A 163 23.47 -23.68 -17.25
CA GLN A 163 24.05 -23.15 -18.49
C GLN A 163 25.31 -22.33 -18.21
N LYS A 164 26.46 -22.80 -18.71
CA LYS A 164 27.71 -22.05 -18.67
C LYS A 164 27.79 -21.09 -19.86
N LEU A 165 28.42 -19.93 -19.63
CA LEU A 165 28.65 -18.95 -20.67
C LEU A 165 29.96 -19.29 -21.42
N ASP A 166 29.84 -19.81 -22.64
CA ASP A 166 30.98 -20.30 -23.43
C ASP A 166 31.82 -19.19 -24.05
N LYS A 167 31.24 -18.01 -24.31
CA LYS A 167 31.93 -16.88 -24.95
C LYS A 167 32.29 -15.79 -23.93
N PRO A 168 33.54 -15.28 -23.93
CA PRO A 168 33.90 -14.12 -23.12
C PRO A 168 33.05 -12.93 -23.57
N GLN A 169 32.38 -12.27 -22.62
CA GLN A 169 31.58 -11.08 -22.90
C GLN A 169 32.48 -9.84 -22.97
N PRO A 170 32.11 -8.81 -23.74
CA PRO A 170 32.81 -7.54 -23.71
C PRO A 170 32.63 -6.86 -22.36
N TYR A 171 33.57 -5.99 -22.00
CA TYR A 171 33.36 -5.05 -20.90
C TYR A 171 32.20 -4.12 -21.29
N VAL A 172 31.34 -3.77 -20.34
CA VAL A 172 30.22 -2.84 -20.58
C VAL A 172 30.48 -1.56 -19.79
N ALA A 173 30.50 -0.41 -20.47
CA ALA A 173 30.48 0.89 -19.82
C ALA A 173 29.03 1.25 -19.47
N LEU A 174 28.78 1.58 -18.20
CA LEU A 174 27.50 2.13 -17.75
C LEU A 174 27.73 3.55 -17.22
N ILE A 175 27.05 4.54 -17.81
CA ILE A 175 26.97 5.89 -17.26
C ILE A 175 25.64 6.08 -16.55
N TYR A 176 25.66 6.79 -15.42
CA TYR A 176 24.47 7.09 -14.64
C TYR A 176 24.62 8.40 -13.86
N GLN A 177 23.48 8.96 -13.45
CA GLN A 177 23.43 10.10 -12.53
C GLN A 177 23.00 9.61 -11.14
N PRO A 178 23.85 9.74 -10.10
CA PRO A 178 23.45 9.43 -8.74
C PRO A 178 22.46 10.49 -8.24
N LYS A 179 21.24 10.08 -7.89
CA LYS A 179 20.22 10.98 -7.33
C LYS A 179 19.51 10.30 -6.15
N PHE A 180 19.30 11.06 -5.08
CA PHE A 180 18.42 10.67 -3.99
C PHE A 180 16.97 10.81 -4.46
N ALA A 181 16.31 9.67 -4.63
CA ALA A 181 14.98 9.57 -5.22
C ALA A 181 14.25 8.34 -4.66
N GLY A 182 14.01 8.36 -3.35
CA GLY A 182 13.25 7.36 -2.62
C GLY A 182 12.08 7.95 -1.85
N VAL A 183 11.50 7.12 -0.98
CA VAL A 183 10.33 7.45 -0.18
C VAL A 183 10.54 8.69 0.69
N LEU A 184 11.75 8.86 1.26
CA LEU A 184 12.10 10.01 2.09
C LEU A 184 12.06 11.33 1.32
N GLU A 185 12.34 11.31 0.02
CA GLU A 185 12.24 12.48 -0.88
C GLU A 185 10.84 12.63 -1.50
N GLY A 186 9.88 11.79 -1.11
CA GLY A 186 8.52 11.78 -1.67
C GLY A 186 8.40 11.06 -3.02
N ASN A 187 9.42 10.30 -3.43
CA ASN A 187 9.39 9.51 -4.66
C ASN A 187 9.11 8.03 -4.36
N LEU A 188 7.88 7.60 -4.65
CA LEU A 188 7.44 6.21 -4.47
C LEU A 188 7.89 5.27 -5.60
N GLY A 189 8.58 5.79 -6.60
CA GLY A 189 8.97 5.09 -7.82
C GLY A 189 7.87 5.08 -8.88
N ASP A 190 8.17 4.39 -9.97
CA ASP A 190 7.27 4.20 -11.10
C ASP A 190 6.73 2.78 -11.08
N SER A 191 5.48 2.62 -11.51
CA SER A 191 4.86 1.33 -11.70
C SER A 191 5.64 0.51 -12.73
N THR A 192 5.94 -0.74 -12.39
CA THR A 192 6.59 -1.68 -13.31
C THR A 192 5.65 -2.18 -14.41
N ARG A 193 4.33 -2.08 -14.17
CA ARG A 193 3.29 -2.56 -15.10
C ARG A 193 2.78 -1.46 -16.02
N TYR A 194 2.49 -0.29 -15.44
CA TYR A 194 1.86 0.84 -16.12
C TYR A 194 2.87 1.89 -16.58
N SER A 195 4.13 1.81 -16.15
CA SER A 195 5.19 2.81 -16.45
C SER A 195 4.79 4.25 -16.08
N GLU A 196 3.91 4.41 -15.09
CA GLU A 196 3.43 5.69 -14.57
C GLU A 196 3.95 5.90 -13.13
N PRO A 197 4.23 7.14 -12.70
CA PRO A 197 4.59 7.42 -11.32
C PRO A 197 3.52 6.95 -10.33
N VAL A 198 3.91 6.18 -9.31
CA VAL A 198 2.99 5.61 -8.32
C VAL A 198 2.23 6.70 -7.58
N TRP A 199 2.89 7.82 -7.28
CA TRP A 199 2.24 8.97 -6.65
C TRP A 199 1.03 9.50 -7.44
N THR A 200 1.14 9.58 -8.77
CA THR A 200 0.05 10.05 -9.64
C THR A 200 -1.14 9.10 -9.59
N MET A 201 -0.86 7.79 -9.66
CA MET A 201 -1.87 6.74 -9.55
C MET A 201 -2.58 6.77 -8.18
N MET A 202 -1.84 6.99 -7.10
CA MET A 202 -2.41 7.11 -5.75
C MET A 202 -3.26 8.38 -5.58
N LYS A 203 -2.76 9.52 -6.08
CA LYS A 203 -3.45 10.81 -5.98
C LYS A 203 -4.83 10.79 -6.63
N ARG A 204 -5.00 10.06 -7.74
CA ARG A 204 -6.29 9.90 -8.43
C ARG A 204 -7.33 9.14 -7.59
N ARG A 205 -6.90 8.16 -6.79
CA ARG A 205 -7.77 7.29 -5.97
C ARG A 205 -8.00 7.80 -4.55
N PHE A 206 -7.14 8.72 -4.10
CA PHE A 206 -7.20 9.33 -2.78
C PHE A 206 -8.59 9.86 -2.38
N PRO A 207 -9.30 10.67 -3.20
CA PRO A 207 -10.60 11.21 -2.78
C PRO A 207 -11.67 10.13 -2.56
N ILE A 208 -11.68 9.09 -3.40
CA ILE A 208 -12.67 7.99 -3.33
C ILE A 208 -12.43 7.18 -2.05
N SER A 209 -11.18 6.79 -1.80
CA SER A 209 -10.81 5.99 -0.63
C SER A 209 -11.01 6.78 0.67
N LEU A 210 -10.70 8.08 0.65
CA LEU A 210 -10.95 8.98 1.77
C LEU A 210 -12.45 9.10 2.07
N PHE A 211 -13.29 9.23 1.04
CA PHE A 211 -14.75 9.26 1.20
C PHE A 211 -15.25 7.98 1.86
N TYR A 212 -14.94 6.81 1.30
CA TYR A 212 -15.42 5.54 1.86
C TYR A 212 -14.87 5.30 3.27
N GLY A 213 -13.59 5.59 3.52
CA GLY A 213 -13.03 5.42 4.85
C GLY A 213 -13.66 6.37 5.88
N ILE A 214 -13.76 7.68 5.61
CA ILE A 214 -14.35 8.62 6.59
C ILE A 214 -15.83 8.32 6.80
N VAL A 215 -16.60 8.15 5.73
CA VAL A 215 -18.05 7.96 5.83
C VAL A 215 -18.37 6.62 6.47
N SER A 216 -17.63 5.54 6.19
CA SER A 216 -17.82 4.25 6.86
C SER A 216 -17.50 4.33 8.35
N ILE A 217 -16.43 5.03 8.74
CA ILE A 217 -16.11 5.26 10.17
C ILE A 217 -17.25 6.02 10.83
N LEU A 218 -17.69 7.14 10.27
CA LEU A 218 -18.77 7.94 10.84
C LEU A 218 -20.06 7.14 10.96
N LEU A 219 -20.46 6.42 9.91
CA LEU A 219 -21.67 5.60 9.88
C LEU A 219 -21.59 4.47 10.92
N THR A 220 -20.45 3.78 10.98
CA THR A 220 -20.22 2.69 11.93
C THR A 220 -20.39 3.18 13.36
N TYR A 221 -19.77 4.30 13.72
CA TYR A 221 -19.87 4.85 15.07
C TYR A 221 -21.28 5.38 15.36
N LEU A 222 -21.90 6.05 14.39
CA LEU A 222 -23.25 6.60 14.49
C LEU A 222 -24.31 5.52 14.73
N VAL A 223 -24.15 4.33 14.15
CA VAL A 223 -25.11 3.23 14.31
C VAL A 223 -24.74 2.33 15.49
N CYS A 224 -23.47 1.93 15.60
CA CYS A 224 -23.05 0.91 16.57
C CYS A 224 -23.06 1.42 18.01
N ILE A 225 -22.68 2.69 18.24
CA ILE A 225 -22.63 3.25 19.60
C ILE A 225 -24.04 3.35 20.21
N PRO A 226 -25.03 4.00 19.57
CA PRO A 226 -26.38 4.07 20.13
C PRO A 226 -26.99 2.69 20.33
N LEU A 227 -26.76 1.75 19.40
CA LEU A 227 -27.24 0.38 19.53
C LEU A 227 -26.59 -0.35 20.72
N GLY A 228 -25.28 -0.20 20.92
CA GLY A 228 -24.57 -0.78 22.06
C GLY A 228 -25.04 -0.23 23.39
N VAL A 229 -25.23 1.10 23.47
CA VAL A 229 -25.78 1.78 24.66
C VAL A 229 -27.20 1.31 24.95
N LEU A 230 -28.06 1.26 23.93
CA LEU A 230 -29.44 0.78 24.07
C LEU A 230 -29.49 -0.66 24.61
N LYS A 231 -28.62 -1.54 24.10
CA LYS A 231 -28.53 -2.94 24.53
C LYS A 231 -28.02 -3.10 25.95
N ALA A 232 -27.08 -2.27 26.41
CA ALA A 232 -26.61 -2.30 27.78
C ALA A 232 -27.68 -1.81 28.76
N ILE A 233 -28.39 -0.72 28.43
CA ILE A 233 -29.45 -0.18 29.29
C ILE A 233 -30.63 -1.17 29.38
N LYS A 234 -30.96 -1.85 28.28
CA LYS A 234 -32.04 -2.85 28.21
C LYS A 234 -31.53 -4.28 28.40
N HIS A 235 -30.44 -4.47 29.12
CA HIS A 235 -29.83 -5.79 29.29
C HIS A 235 -30.83 -6.81 29.88
N ARG A 236 -30.78 -8.06 29.38
CA ARG A 236 -31.70 -9.17 29.74
C ARG A 236 -33.16 -8.95 29.35
N THR A 237 -33.46 -7.97 28.50
CA THR A 237 -34.81 -7.84 27.91
C THR A 237 -34.91 -8.60 26.58
N PRO A 238 -36.13 -8.92 26.12
CA PRO A 238 -36.34 -9.50 24.78
C PRO A 238 -35.73 -8.64 23.66
N THR A 239 -35.69 -7.31 23.82
CA THR A 239 -35.05 -6.40 22.85
C THR A 239 -33.54 -6.59 22.78
N ASP A 240 -32.88 -6.89 23.89
CA ASP A 240 -31.44 -7.22 23.90
C ASP A 240 -31.21 -8.56 23.18
N THR A 241 -32.01 -9.58 23.47
CA THR A 241 -31.92 -10.89 22.82
C THR A 241 -32.16 -10.79 21.31
N ALA A 242 -33.26 -10.16 20.87
CA ALA A 242 -33.61 -10.03 19.45
C ALA A 242 -32.55 -9.27 18.65
N THR A 243 -32.07 -8.13 19.17
CA THR A 243 -30.99 -7.38 18.50
C THR A 243 -29.67 -8.14 18.51
N SER A 244 -29.36 -8.93 19.55
CA SER A 244 -28.18 -9.79 19.57
C SER A 244 -28.23 -10.87 18.50
N VAL A 245 -29.38 -11.52 18.31
CA VAL A 245 -29.57 -12.49 17.23
C VAL A 245 -29.30 -11.83 15.88
N LEU A 246 -29.87 -10.65 15.62
CA LEU A 246 -29.65 -9.92 14.37
C LEU A 246 -28.18 -9.53 14.16
N ILE A 247 -27.51 -9.05 15.21
CA ILE A 247 -26.09 -8.68 15.17
C ILE A 247 -25.21 -9.90 14.85
N PHE A 248 -25.42 -11.03 15.54
CA PHE A 248 -24.63 -12.24 15.33
C PHE A 248 -24.94 -12.92 13.99
N PHE A 249 -26.18 -12.86 13.52
CA PHE A 249 -26.54 -13.31 12.19
C PHE A 249 -25.82 -12.48 11.12
N GLY A 250 -25.83 -11.15 11.25
CA GLY A 250 -25.09 -10.26 10.34
C GLY A 250 -23.58 -10.50 10.39
N TYR A 251 -23.02 -10.76 11.58
CA TYR A 251 -21.61 -11.08 11.77
C TYR A 251 -21.18 -12.39 11.09
N ALA A 252 -22.08 -13.37 10.99
CA ALA A 252 -21.78 -14.64 10.32
C ALA A 252 -21.62 -14.50 8.80
N ILE A 253 -22.10 -13.40 8.22
CA ILE A 253 -22.02 -13.14 6.78
C ILE A 253 -20.73 -12.34 6.52
N PRO A 254 -19.77 -12.87 5.74
CA PRO A 254 -18.63 -12.08 5.31
C PRO A 254 -19.07 -10.84 4.54
N GLU A 255 -18.42 -9.70 4.76
CA GLU A 255 -18.82 -8.41 4.17
C GLU A 255 -18.93 -8.42 2.63
N PHE A 256 -18.05 -9.17 1.94
CA PHE A 256 -18.10 -9.31 0.50
C PHE A 256 -19.29 -10.17 0.03
N VAL A 257 -19.66 -11.20 0.81
CA VAL A 257 -20.84 -12.02 0.53
C VAL A 257 -22.09 -11.17 0.65
N LEU A 258 -22.17 -10.36 1.71
CA LEU A 258 -23.24 -9.38 1.86
C LEU A 258 -23.27 -8.41 0.66
N GLY A 259 -22.11 -7.92 0.20
CA GLY A 259 -22.00 -7.08 -0.99
C GLY A 259 -22.61 -7.72 -2.24
N VAL A 260 -22.28 -8.99 -2.51
CA VAL A 260 -22.89 -9.73 -3.63
C VAL A 260 -24.41 -9.85 -3.46
N PHE A 261 -24.90 -10.19 -2.25
CA PHE A 261 -26.34 -10.28 -2.00
C PHE A 261 -27.05 -8.93 -2.20
N LEU A 262 -26.49 -7.85 -1.64
CA LEU A 262 -27.04 -6.51 -1.75
C LEU A 262 -27.07 -6.04 -3.21
N MET A 263 -25.99 -6.24 -3.94
CA MET A 263 -25.91 -5.92 -5.37
C MET A 263 -26.94 -6.70 -6.18
N VAL A 264 -27.06 -8.02 -6.00
CA VAL A 264 -28.00 -8.84 -6.77
C VAL A 264 -29.45 -8.48 -6.49
N ILE A 265 -29.81 -8.29 -5.21
CA ILE A 265 -31.21 -8.02 -4.83
C ILE A 265 -31.57 -6.57 -5.14
N PHE A 266 -30.80 -5.61 -4.63
CA PHE A 266 -31.20 -4.21 -4.65
C PHE A 266 -30.76 -3.48 -5.91
N ALA A 267 -29.64 -3.84 -6.52
CA ALA A 267 -29.18 -3.20 -7.76
C ALA A 267 -29.63 -3.97 -9.01
N ALA A 268 -29.38 -5.28 -9.10
CA ALA A 268 -29.68 -6.03 -10.32
C ALA A 268 -31.18 -6.34 -10.48
N ARG A 269 -31.83 -6.87 -9.44
CA ARG A 269 -33.23 -7.32 -9.51
C ARG A 269 -34.22 -6.19 -9.30
N LEU A 270 -34.09 -5.46 -8.18
CA LEU A 270 -35.02 -4.38 -7.82
C LEU A 270 -34.70 -3.06 -8.51
N ARG A 271 -33.46 -2.86 -8.99
CA ARG A 271 -32.99 -1.62 -9.63
C ARG A 271 -33.20 -0.39 -8.76
N TRP A 272 -33.15 -0.56 -7.45
CA TRP A 272 -33.24 0.53 -6.49
C TRP A 272 -31.94 1.29 -6.39
N PHE A 273 -30.80 0.66 -6.67
CA PHE A 273 -29.46 1.22 -6.55
C PHE A 273 -28.63 0.89 -7.81
N PRO A 274 -27.56 1.65 -8.08
CA PRO A 274 -26.63 1.36 -9.18
C PRO A 274 -25.86 0.07 -8.92
N LEU A 275 -25.41 -0.57 -10.01
CA LEU A 275 -24.63 -1.81 -9.96
C LEU A 275 -23.16 -1.54 -9.59
N GLU A 276 -22.61 -0.45 -10.09
CA GLU A 276 -21.18 -0.18 -10.06
C GLU A 276 -20.88 1.32 -10.08
N GLY A 277 -19.63 1.66 -9.75
CA GLY A 277 -19.09 3.01 -9.88
C GLY A 277 -19.33 3.92 -8.67
N PHE A 278 -18.64 5.05 -8.67
CA PHE A 278 -18.69 6.04 -7.59
C PHE A 278 -19.77 7.11 -7.79
N VAL A 279 -20.07 7.45 -9.05
CA VAL A 279 -21.04 8.47 -9.48
C VAL A 279 -21.57 8.12 -10.86
N SER A 280 -22.73 8.66 -11.23
CA SER A 280 -23.32 8.49 -12.57
C SER A 280 -22.52 9.22 -13.66
N ALA A 281 -22.67 8.76 -14.91
CA ALA A 281 -22.02 9.41 -16.07
C ALA A 281 -22.44 10.88 -16.27
N ASN A 282 -23.67 11.26 -15.89
CA ASN A 282 -24.19 12.62 -15.97
C ASN A 282 -23.91 13.45 -14.70
N PHE A 283 -23.05 13.00 -13.79
CA PHE A 283 -22.79 13.67 -12.52
C PHE A 283 -22.35 15.13 -12.67
N SER A 284 -21.60 15.45 -13.73
CA SER A 284 -21.16 16.82 -14.04
C SER A 284 -22.32 17.78 -14.28
N GLU A 285 -23.41 17.30 -14.86
CA GLU A 285 -24.60 18.06 -15.26
C GLU A 285 -25.61 18.25 -14.12
N LEU A 286 -25.47 17.47 -13.03
CA LEU A 286 -26.37 17.54 -11.89
C LEU A 286 -26.16 18.83 -11.07
N GLY A 287 -27.26 19.38 -10.56
CA GLY A 287 -27.23 20.43 -9.53
C GLY A 287 -26.64 19.92 -8.22
N PHE A 288 -26.38 20.83 -7.27
CA PHE A 288 -25.72 20.50 -5.99
C PHE A 288 -26.41 19.36 -5.22
N PHE A 289 -27.73 19.43 -5.04
CA PHE A 289 -28.50 18.37 -4.36
C PHE A 289 -28.56 17.08 -5.17
N GLY A 290 -28.59 17.17 -6.50
CA GLY A 290 -28.53 16.00 -7.39
C GLY A 290 -27.21 15.24 -7.24
N LYS A 291 -26.08 15.96 -7.15
CA LYS A 291 -24.76 15.37 -6.88
C LYS A 291 -24.70 14.66 -5.53
N ILE A 292 -25.26 15.25 -4.48
CA ILE A 292 -25.30 14.60 -3.15
C ILE A 292 -26.14 13.32 -3.20
N TYR A 293 -27.33 13.40 -3.81
CA TYR A 293 -28.19 12.22 -3.94
C TYR A 293 -27.50 11.11 -4.73
N ASP A 294 -26.94 11.44 -5.90
CA ASP A 294 -26.22 10.49 -6.76
C ASP A 294 -25.08 9.80 -6.01
N LEU A 295 -24.26 10.59 -5.31
CA LEU A 295 -23.15 10.07 -4.51
C LEU A 295 -23.63 9.14 -3.39
N LEU A 296 -24.66 9.53 -2.63
CA LEU A 296 -25.22 8.69 -1.56
C LEU A 296 -25.87 7.44 -2.11
N HIS A 297 -26.49 7.53 -3.28
CA HIS A 297 -27.14 6.42 -3.98
C HIS A 297 -26.13 5.36 -4.42
N HIS A 298 -24.98 5.78 -4.98
CA HIS A 298 -23.87 4.86 -5.29
C HIS A 298 -23.19 4.31 -4.04
N ALA A 299 -23.02 5.14 -3.01
CA ALA A 299 -22.28 4.76 -1.82
C ALA A 299 -23.05 3.88 -0.83
N PHE A 300 -24.39 3.84 -0.88
CA PHE A 300 -25.20 3.20 0.15
C PHE A 300 -24.88 1.71 0.35
N LEU A 301 -24.92 0.90 -0.73
CA LEU A 301 -24.67 -0.54 -0.62
C LEU A 301 -23.23 -0.86 -0.21
N PRO A 302 -22.18 -0.25 -0.79
CA PRO A 302 -20.82 -0.44 -0.32
C PRO A 302 -20.64 -0.04 1.16
N LEU A 303 -21.19 1.10 1.59
CA LEU A 303 -21.08 1.56 2.98
C LEU A 303 -21.76 0.61 3.98
N CYS A 304 -22.88 -0.01 3.59
CA CYS A 304 -23.47 -1.09 4.38
C CYS A 304 -22.51 -2.27 4.57
N CYS A 305 -21.78 -2.66 3.52
CA CYS A 305 -20.80 -3.74 3.58
C CYS A 305 -19.64 -3.38 4.51
N TYR A 306 -19.06 -2.19 4.34
CA TYR A 306 -17.98 -1.66 5.18
C TYR A 306 -18.38 -1.60 6.67
N MET A 307 -19.61 -1.19 6.97
CA MET A 307 -20.09 -1.11 8.34
C MET A 307 -20.20 -2.50 8.98
N VAL A 308 -20.64 -3.51 8.24
CA VAL A 308 -20.87 -4.86 8.78
C VAL A 308 -19.61 -5.51 9.33
N GLY A 309 -18.44 -5.26 8.72
CA GLY A 309 -17.15 -5.78 9.22
C GLY A 309 -16.82 -5.34 10.65
N SER A 310 -17.28 -4.16 11.08
CA SER A 310 -17.07 -3.63 12.44
C SER A 310 -18.34 -3.66 13.32
N PHE A 311 -19.49 -3.98 12.75
CA PHE A 311 -20.80 -3.80 13.38
C PHE A 311 -20.93 -4.56 14.70
N ALA A 312 -20.73 -5.89 14.66
CA ALA A 312 -20.85 -6.71 15.86
C ALA A 312 -19.77 -6.41 16.90
N GLY A 313 -18.52 -6.21 16.45
CA GLY A 313 -17.38 -5.90 17.31
C GLY A 313 -17.60 -4.62 18.10
N LEU A 314 -17.87 -3.50 17.42
CA LEU A 314 -18.05 -2.20 18.08
C LEU A 314 -19.32 -2.14 18.93
N THR A 315 -20.45 -2.69 18.46
CA THR A 315 -21.69 -2.70 19.25
C THR A 315 -21.52 -3.51 20.55
N MET A 316 -20.87 -4.67 20.50
CA MET A 316 -20.64 -5.48 21.70
C MET A 316 -19.55 -4.89 22.59
N LEU A 317 -18.52 -4.25 22.03
CA LEU A 317 -17.53 -3.52 22.79
C LEU A 317 -18.20 -2.42 23.63
N VAL A 318 -19.05 -1.59 23.02
CA VAL A 318 -19.79 -0.53 23.74
C VAL A 318 -20.71 -1.14 24.79
N LYS A 319 -21.46 -2.20 24.43
CA LYS A 319 -22.38 -2.88 25.36
C LYS A 319 -21.66 -3.40 26.60
N ASN A 320 -20.59 -4.17 26.40
CA ASN A 320 -19.89 -4.85 27.48
C ASN A 320 -19.19 -3.86 28.41
N ASN A 321 -18.51 -2.86 27.83
CA ASN A 321 -17.87 -1.82 28.63
C ASN A 321 -18.88 -1.01 29.45
N LEU A 322 -20.06 -0.71 28.88
CA LEU A 322 -21.10 -0.01 29.63
C LEU A 322 -21.67 -0.89 30.75
N LEU A 323 -21.87 -2.19 30.52
CA LEU A 323 -22.31 -3.12 31.57
C LEU A 323 -21.31 -3.19 32.73
N ASP A 324 -20.01 -3.24 32.44
CA ASP A 324 -18.96 -3.24 33.45
C ASP A 324 -18.98 -1.93 34.27
N GLN A 325 -19.13 -0.78 33.60
CA GLN A 325 -19.24 0.50 34.29
C GLN A 325 -20.53 0.62 35.12
N LEU A 326 -21.65 0.06 34.66
CA LEU A 326 -22.90 0.05 35.42
C LEU A 326 -22.81 -0.81 36.69
N ALA A 327 -21.98 -1.85 36.68
CA ALA A 327 -21.76 -2.72 37.83
C ALA A 327 -20.86 -2.09 38.92
N SER A 328 -20.15 -1.00 38.59
CA SER A 328 -19.13 -0.38 39.44
C SER A 328 -19.67 0.32 40.69
N ASP A 329 -18.83 0.39 41.73
CA ASP A 329 -19.18 0.97 43.03
C ASP A 329 -19.50 2.47 42.96
N TYR A 330 -18.86 3.22 42.05
CA TYR A 330 -19.13 4.65 41.92
C TYR A 330 -20.55 4.92 41.38
N VAL A 331 -21.07 4.07 40.49
CA VAL A 331 -22.45 4.16 39.99
C VAL A 331 -23.43 3.81 41.11
N ARG A 332 -23.19 2.71 41.83
CA ARG A 332 -24.01 2.31 43.00
C ARG A 332 -24.05 3.42 44.05
N THR A 333 -22.90 4.02 44.34
CA THR A 333 -22.79 5.14 45.30
C THR A 333 -23.54 6.38 44.83
N ALA A 334 -23.46 6.73 43.55
CA ALA A 334 -24.19 7.87 43.00
C ALA A 334 -25.71 7.68 43.12
N VAL A 335 -26.21 6.49 42.80
CA VAL A 335 -27.64 6.15 42.94
C VAL A 335 -28.06 6.14 44.42
N ALA A 336 -27.24 5.59 45.32
CA ALA A 336 -27.50 5.61 46.76
C ALA A 336 -27.54 7.03 47.36
N LYS A 337 -26.81 7.98 46.76
CA LYS A 337 -26.86 9.42 47.09
C LYS A 337 -28.06 10.17 46.48
N GLY A 338 -28.97 9.46 45.80
CA GLY A 338 -30.20 10.04 45.24
C GLY A 338 -30.11 10.50 43.79
N VAL A 339 -29.02 10.21 43.06
CA VAL A 339 -28.95 10.49 41.63
C VAL A 339 -29.86 9.51 40.87
N GLU A 340 -30.75 10.03 40.04
CA GLU A 340 -31.61 9.21 39.16
C GLU A 340 -30.75 8.24 38.32
N TYR A 341 -31.15 6.97 38.22
CA TYR A 341 -30.40 5.94 37.50
C TYR A 341 -30.04 6.36 36.06
N LYS A 342 -30.97 6.94 35.31
CA LYS A 342 -30.71 7.45 33.95
C LYS A 342 -29.61 8.52 33.91
N ARG A 343 -29.62 9.43 34.89
CA ARG A 343 -28.59 10.48 35.02
C ARG A 343 -27.25 9.89 35.45
N ALA A 344 -27.24 8.88 36.32
CA ALA A 344 -26.02 8.16 36.69
C ALA A 344 -25.43 7.38 35.49
N VAL A 345 -26.28 6.77 34.66
CA VAL A 345 -25.87 6.08 33.42
C VAL A 345 -25.24 7.07 32.44
N ILE A 346 -25.97 8.11 32.03
CA ILE A 346 -25.52 9.03 30.98
C ILE A 346 -24.35 9.91 31.48
N GLY A 347 -24.42 10.38 32.72
CA GLY A 347 -23.45 11.32 33.29
C GLY A 347 -22.16 10.67 33.82
N HIS A 348 -22.20 9.41 34.25
CA HIS A 348 -21.04 8.74 34.86
C HIS A 348 -20.63 7.46 34.12
N ALA A 349 -21.53 6.48 33.99
CA ALA A 349 -21.19 5.17 33.43
C ALA A 349 -20.80 5.26 31.94
N LEU A 350 -21.60 5.98 31.15
CA LEU A 350 -21.43 6.09 29.71
C LEU A 350 -20.10 6.76 29.35
N ARG A 351 -19.75 7.86 30.03
CA ARG A 351 -18.48 8.58 29.80
C ARG A 351 -17.26 7.66 30.00
N ASN A 352 -17.25 6.86 31.08
CA ASN A 352 -16.15 5.95 31.36
C ASN A 352 -16.13 4.74 30.44
N SER A 353 -17.30 4.29 29.94
CA SER A 353 -17.39 3.16 29.02
C SER A 353 -16.78 3.43 27.63
N PHE A 354 -16.56 4.69 27.27
CA PHE A 354 -15.96 5.08 26.00
C PHE A 354 -14.44 5.03 25.97
N ILE A 355 -13.76 4.84 27.10
CA ILE A 355 -12.29 4.80 27.15
C ILE A 355 -11.75 3.70 26.19
N PRO A 356 -12.26 2.46 26.21
CA PRO A 356 -11.78 1.42 25.29
C PRO A 356 -12.17 1.66 23.83
N VAL A 357 -13.31 2.34 23.59
CA VAL A 357 -13.71 2.74 22.24
C VAL A 357 -12.70 3.73 21.66
N GLY A 358 -12.31 4.73 22.45
CA GLY A 358 -11.27 5.71 22.10
C GLY A 358 -9.91 5.07 21.80
N ALA A 359 -9.57 3.99 22.51
CA ALA A 359 -8.33 3.25 22.28
C ALA A 359 -8.30 2.50 20.93
N THR A 360 -9.45 2.14 20.37
CA THR A 360 -9.55 1.47 19.06
C THR A 360 -9.77 2.42 17.88
N MET A 361 -10.08 3.69 18.12
CA MET A 361 -10.41 4.66 17.05
C MET A 361 -9.30 4.83 16.01
N GLY A 362 -8.05 4.67 16.41
CA GLY A 362 -6.89 4.77 15.52
C GLY A 362 -6.82 3.70 14.45
N GLN A 363 -7.23 2.48 14.80
CA GLN A 363 -7.25 1.37 13.85
C GLN A 363 -8.24 1.65 12.70
N ALA A 364 -9.29 2.41 12.98
CA ALA A 364 -10.28 2.80 11.99
C ALA A 364 -9.67 3.63 10.84
N LEU A 365 -8.59 4.40 11.08
CA LEU A 365 -7.91 5.17 10.03
C LEU A 365 -7.29 4.27 8.95
N THR A 366 -6.99 3.01 9.26
CA THR A 366 -6.42 2.09 8.26
C THR A 366 -7.40 1.75 7.15
N VAL A 367 -8.71 1.85 7.41
CA VAL A 367 -9.77 1.66 6.40
C VAL A 367 -9.65 2.65 5.24
N LEU A 368 -9.06 3.83 5.47
CA LEU A 368 -8.86 4.86 4.43
C LEU A 368 -7.97 4.39 3.26
N VAL A 369 -7.10 3.40 3.49
CA VAL A 369 -6.15 2.90 2.48
C VAL A 369 -6.22 1.40 2.31
N ALA A 370 -6.38 0.64 3.38
CA ALA A 370 -6.54 -0.81 3.27
C ALA A 370 -7.93 -1.19 2.71
N GLY A 371 -8.96 -0.40 3.04
CA GLY A 371 -10.33 -0.61 2.58
C GLY A 371 -10.80 -2.05 2.70
N SER A 372 -11.73 -2.42 1.83
CA SER A 372 -12.06 -3.82 1.53
C SER A 372 -11.95 -4.01 0.04
N PHE A 373 -10.83 -4.58 -0.41
CA PHE A 373 -10.59 -4.82 -1.84
C PHE A 373 -11.70 -5.66 -2.49
N LEU A 374 -12.35 -6.54 -1.72
CA LEU A 374 -13.46 -7.36 -2.20
C LEU A 374 -14.72 -6.52 -2.40
N VAL A 375 -15.07 -5.65 -1.45
CA VAL A 375 -16.20 -4.71 -1.61
C VAL A 375 -15.92 -3.77 -2.78
N GLU A 376 -14.70 -3.24 -2.88
CA GLU A 376 -14.28 -2.40 -4.01
C GLU A 376 -14.39 -3.14 -5.35
N ARG A 377 -13.99 -4.42 -5.41
CA ARG A 377 -14.09 -5.24 -6.62
C ARG A 377 -15.52 -5.54 -7.04
N ILE A 378 -16.42 -5.73 -6.07
CA ILE A 378 -17.85 -6.06 -6.31
C ILE A 378 -18.58 -4.85 -6.89
N PHE A 379 -18.35 -3.66 -6.32
CA PHE A 379 -19.03 -2.43 -6.73
C PHE A 379 -18.23 -1.57 -7.73
N ASP A 380 -17.14 -2.10 -8.29
CA ASP A 380 -16.21 -1.41 -9.19
C ASP A 380 -15.75 -0.03 -8.69
N ILE A 381 -15.29 0.01 -7.44
CA ILE A 381 -14.78 1.22 -6.80
C ILE A 381 -13.26 1.25 -6.99
N ASP A 382 -12.75 2.28 -7.67
CA ASP A 382 -11.31 2.48 -7.89
C ASP A 382 -10.62 3.06 -6.62
N GLY A 383 -10.59 2.28 -5.55
CA GLY A 383 -9.96 2.62 -4.27
C GLY A 383 -8.54 2.07 -4.09
N PHE A 384 -7.93 2.41 -2.96
CA PHE A 384 -6.59 1.92 -2.60
C PHE A 384 -6.56 0.42 -2.32
N GLY A 385 -7.64 -0.16 -1.80
CA GLY A 385 -7.72 -1.59 -1.51
C GLY A 385 -7.58 -2.42 -2.79
N LEU A 386 -8.38 -2.08 -3.81
CA LEU A 386 -8.35 -2.72 -5.12
C LEU A 386 -7.02 -2.46 -5.85
N MET A 387 -6.48 -1.23 -5.78
CA MET A 387 -5.16 -0.92 -6.35
C MET A 387 -4.05 -1.78 -5.74
N GLY A 388 -4.02 -1.92 -4.40
CA GLY A 388 -3.04 -2.75 -3.71
C GLY A 388 -3.17 -4.23 -4.05
N PHE A 389 -4.42 -4.73 -4.16
CA PHE A 389 -4.69 -6.11 -4.55
C PHE A 389 -4.27 -6.40 -6.00
N ASN A 390 -4.63 -5.54 -6.94
CA ASN A 390 -4.23 -5.68 -8.34
C ASN A 390 -2.70 -5.62 -8.48
N ALA A 391 -2.04 -4.72 -7.76
CA ALA A 391 -0.58 -4.66 -7.75
C ALA A 391 0.07 -5.94 -7.22
N LEU A 392 -0.55 -6.61 -6.23
CA LEU A 392 -0.07 -7.90 -5.76
C LEU A 392 -0.20 -9.00 -6.82
N LEU A 393 -1.35 -9.07 -7.51
CA LEU A 393 -1.61 -10.03 -8.57
C LEU A 393 -0.71 -9.82 -9.79
N GLU A 394 -0.54 -8.57 -10.19
CA GLU A 394 0.28 -8.14 -11.32
C GLU A 394 1.77 -8.05 -10.98
N LYS A 395 2.13 -8.31 -9.72
CA LYS A 395 3.50 -8.24 -9.18
C LYS A 395 4.16 -6.88 -9.38
N ASP A 396 3.37 -5.82 -9.27
CA ASP A 396 3.82 -4.44 -9.34
C ASP A 396 4.36 -3.96 -7.99
N TYR A 397 5.61 -4.32 -7.72
CA TYR A 397 6.25 -4.12 -6.40
C TYR A 397 6.31 -2.66 -5.95
N PRO A 398 6.59 -1.66 -6.80
CA PRO A 398 6.52 -0.25 -6.40
C PRO A 398 5.16 0.15 -5.80
N ILE A 399 4.05 -0.28 -6.40
CA ILE A 399 2.72 0.00 -5.87
C ILE A 399 2.49 -0.74 -4.55
N VAL A 400 2.83 -2.03 -4.48
CA VAL A 400 2.69 -2.81 -3.23
C VAL A 400 3.45 -2.14 -2.07
N MET A 401 4.70 -1.75 -2.32
CA MET A 401 5.55 -1.07 -1.34
C MET A 401 4.96 0.30 -0.94
N ALA A 402 4.43 1.07 -1.88
CA ALA A 402 3.79 2.34 -1.60
C ALA A 402 2.53 2.18 -0.73
N THR A 403 1.62 1.27 -1.10
CA THR A 403 0.40 1.01 -0.34
C THR A 403 0.72 0.56 1.09
N VAL A 404 1.65 -0.38 1.25
CA VAL A 404 2.12 -0.84 2.57
C VAL A 404 2.70 0.30 3.40
N THR A 405 3.52 1.16 2.78
CA THR A 405 4.13 2.31 3.47
C THR A 405 3.08 3.29 3.97
N VAL A 406 2.11 3.64 3.12
CA VAL A 406 1.03 4.57 3.49
C VAL A 406 0.10 3.95 4.53
N SER A 407 -0.30 2.68 4.38
CA SER A 407 -1.10 1.96 5.37
C SER A 407 -0.40 1.87 6.73
N GLY A 408 0.89 1.56 6.75
CA GLY A 408 1.70 1.53 7.97
C GLY A 408 1.80 2.89 8.63
N LEU A 409 1.98 3.95 7.83
CA LEU A 409 2.05 5.33 8.35
C LEU A 409 0.72 5.73 8.98
N LEU A 410 -0.40 5.46 8.30
CA LEU A 410 -1.75 5.73 8.83
C LEU A 410 -2.06 4.92 10.07
N LEU A 411 -1.65 3.65 10.14
CA LEU A 411 -1.79 2.82 11.34
C LEU A 411 -1.04 3.44 12.52
N MET A 412 0.21 3.86 12.31
CA MET A 412 1.02 4.47 13.37
C MET A 412 0.47 5.84 13.80
N LEU A 413 0.01 6.67 12.86
CA LEU A 413 -0.66 7.94 13.17
C LEU A 413 -1.99 7.72 13.89
N GLY A 414 -2.78 6.73 13.47
CA GLY A 414 -4.02 6.33 14.13
C GLY A 414 -3.75 5.85 15.56
N ASN A 415 -2.70 5.07 15.77
CA ASN A 415 -2.26 4.63 17.09
C ASN A 415 -1.93 5.83 18.00
N VAL A 416 -1.23 6.86 17.49
CA VAL A 416 -0.98 8.10 18.26
C VAL A 416 -2.29 8.84 18.56
N LEU A 417 -3.19 8.92 17.59
CA LEU A 417 -4.52 9.53 17.76
C LEU A 417 -5.32 8.82 18.85
N SER A 418 -5.28 7.48 18.91
CA SER A 418 -5.97 6.68 19.92
C SER A 418 -5.50 7.01 21.33
N ASP A 419 -4.18 7.14 21.54
CA ASP A 419 -3.70 7.51 22.87
C ASP A 419 -4.13 8.92 23.25
N MET A 420 -4.12 9.86 22.29
CA MET A 420 -4.56 11.23 22.54
C MET A 420 -6.03 11.28 22.94
N ILE A 421 -6.89 10.49 22.28
CA ILE A 421 -8.30 10.36 22.62
C ILE A 421 -8.44 9.74 24.02
N THR A 422 -7.77 8.62 24.26
CA THR A 422 -7.85 7.87 25.51
C THR A 422 -7.36 8.71 26.70
N ALA A 423 -6.27 9.45 26.54
CA ALA A 423 -5.74 10.36 27.56
C ALA A 423 -6.68 11.53 27.89
N ARG A 424 -7.43 12.02 26.89
CA ARG A 424 -8.45 13.05 27.10
C ARG A 424 -9.68 12.49 27.82
N LEU A 425 -10.04 11.24 27.53
CA LEU A 425 -11.18 10.57 28.15
C LEU A 425 -10.90 10.16 29.59
N ASP A 426 -9.68 9.71 29.90
CA ASP A 426 -9.26 9.34 31.26
C ASP A 426 -8.00 10.11 31.71
N PRO A 427 -8.15 11.14 32.57
CA PRO A 427 -7.03 11.92 33.09
C PRO A 427 -6.15 11.15 34.09
N ARG A 428 -6.54 9.93 34.51
CA ARG A 428 -5.74 9.07 35.37
C ARG A 428 -4.63 8.36 34.62
N ILE A 429 -4.74 8.26 33.28
CA ILE A 429 -3.71 7.65 32.45
C ILE A 429 -2.50 8.58 32.40
N ARG A 430 -1.51 8.28 33.23
CA ARG A 430 -0.20 8.92 33.23
C ARG A 430 0.70 8.14 32.29
N PHE A 431 0.92 8.69 31.10
CA PHE A 431 1.90 8.16 30.16
C PHE A 431 3.30 8.58 30.63
N GLU A 432 4.08 7.63 31.15
CA GLU A 432 5.47 7.81 31.58
C GLU A 432 6.48 7.86 30.41
#